data_AF-A0A6P8BNP9-F1
#
_entry.id   AF-A0A6P8BNP9-F1
#
_cell.length_a   1.000
_cell.length_b   1.000
_cell.length_c   1.000
_cell.angle_alpha   90.00
_cell.angle_beta   90.00
_cell.angle_gamma   90.00
#
_symmetry.space_group_name_H-M   'P 1'
#
loop_
_entity.id
_entity.type
_entity.pdbx_description
1 polymer ?
#
loop_
_entity_poly.entity_id
_entity_poly.type
_entity_poly.pdbx_seq_one_letter_code
_entity_poly.pdbx_strand_id
1 'polypeptide(L)'
;MAVVVTGPDAKPVGSRRCMFELKEYTRPFTCRVCTVNSYDTVRYRCDHCDECRHVSCIRLDEEIRVGPGPRDIFAMLPVFTLYEKPQAGINSKNKKWAEYCLVCGMLIKHYSYHIRTTEKKDLNMHPRCAELIRVNNRVAVPLELHMGERWSCVWCGNKRPEGASPAGPTDFYCWSYEMTGGKNRIHVRCYSEMMTQALNSIADSHYYNDDDTIRIVLRRRKSTDGTGWEGILKGAFDIALEVAGLGLTQILVDLI
;
A
#
# COMPACT_ATOMS: atom_id res chain seq x y z
N MET A 1 20.12 11.54 3.14
CA MET A 1 20.73 11.48 1.79
C MET A 1 19.79 12.17 0.81
N ALA A 2 20.27 13.19 0.10
CA ALA A 2 19.49 13.89 -0.93
C ALA A 2 19.61 13.15 -2.27
N VAL A 3 18.51 13.09 -3.02
CA VAL A 3 18.42 12.48 -4.35
C VAL A 3 17.85 13.51 -5.31
N VAL A 4 18.61 13.80 -6.36
CA VAL A 4 18.12 14.59 -7.50
C VAL A 4 17.33 13.65 -8.40
N VAL A 5 16.09 14.01 -8.70
CA VAL A 5 15.27 13.29 -9.68
C VAL A 5 15.34 14.04 -11.01
N THR A 6 15.61 13.31 -12.09
CA THR A 6 15.62 13.80 -13.48
C THR A 6 14.54 13.09 -14.29
N GLY A 7 13.94 13.74 -15.29
CA GLY A 7 12.93 13.13 -16.19
C GLY A 7 11.56 13.81 -16.14
N PRO A 8 10.51 13.20 -16.75
CA PRO A 8 9.17 13.81 -16.90
C PRO A 8 8.49 14.15 -15.55
N ASP A 9 8.83 13.43 -14.48
CA ASP A 9 8.32 13.71 -13.13
C ASP A 9 9.16 14.72 -12.36
N ALA A 10 10.27 15.20 -12.92
CA ALA A 10 11.00 16.33 -12.37
C ALA A 10 10.30 17.60 -12.88
N LYS A 11 9.35 18.15 -12.12
CA LYS A 11 8.78 19.47 -12.45
C LYS A 11 9.89 20.52 -12.36
N PRO A 12 10.24 21.22 -13.46
CA PRO A 12 11.03 22.43 -13.36
C PRO A 12 10.07 23.56 -13.01
N VAL A 13 10.12 24.04 -11.77
CA VAL A 13 9.51 25.32 -11.42
C VAL A 13 10.66 26.30 -11.25
N GLY A 14 10.98 27.00 -12.35
CA GLY A 14 12.19 27.82 -12.46
C GLY A 14 13.47 27.02 -12.75
N SER A 15 14.62 27.68 -12.69
CA SER A 15 15.95 27.11 -12.99
C SER A 15 16.47 26.07 -11.99
N ARG A 16 15.69 25.74 -10.95
CA ARG A 16 16.08 24.80 -9.90
C ARG A 16 15.45 23.42 -10.13
N ARG A 17 16.30 22.40 -10.18
CA ARG A 17 15.87 20.99 -10.24
C ARG A 17 15.29 20.58 -8.88
N CYS A 18 14.23 19.77 -8.88
CA CYS A 18 13.69 19.20 -7.64
C CYS A 18 14.73 18.31 -6.95
N MET A 19 15.05 18.63 -5.70
CA MET A 19 15.89 17.80 -4.83
C MET A 19 15.03 17.17 -3.75
N PHE A 20 15.04 15.84 -3.69
CA PHE A 20 14.26 15.08 -2.73
C PHE A 20 15.15 14.60 -1.60
N GLU A 21 14.76 14.88 -0.36
CA GLU A 21 15.50 14.46 0.83
C GLU A 21 14.74 13.38 1.58
N LEU A 22 15.46 12.33 1.97
CA LEU A 22 14.92 11.27 2.82
C LEU A 22 14.80 11.81 4.25
N LYS A 23 13.56 11.86 4.75
CA LYS A 23 13.22 12.35 6.09
C LYS A 23 12.14 11.44 6.70
N GLU A 24 12.06 11.45 8.02
CA GLU A 24 11.03 10.76 8.79
C GLU A 24 9.92 11.74 9.17
N TYR A 25 8.67 11.27 9.14
CA TYR A 25 7.49 12.06 9.38
C TYR A 25 6.45 11.25 10.15
N THR A 26 5.69 11.92 11.00
CA THR A 26 4.61 11.32 11.79
C THR A 26 3.27 11.29 11.05
N ARG A 27 3.13 12.06 9.97
CA ARG A 27 1.90 12.16 9.16
C ARG A 27 1.98 11.27 7.92
N PRO A 28 0.88 10.65 7.46
CA PRO A 28 0.77 10.03 6.15
C PRO A 28 1.08 10.98 4.99
N PHE A 29 1.24 10.43 3.78
CA PHE A 29 1.39 11.23 2.56
C PHE A 29 0.86 10.52 1.32
N THR A 30 0.56 11.27 0.27
CA THR A 30 0.32 10.70 -1.06
C THR A 30 1.62 10.68 -1.85
N CYS A 31 2.06 9.50 -2.28
CA CYS A 31 3.22 9.42 -3.17
C CYS A 31 2.86 9.94 -4.56
N ARG A 32 3.66 10.89 -5.09
CA ARG A 32 3.42 11.48 -6.41
C ARG A 32 3.52 10.47 -7.56
N VAL A 33 4.40 9.48 -7.44
CA VAL A 33 4.69 8.50 -8.49
C VAL A 33 3.57 7.47 -8.62
N CYS A 34 3.21 6.79 -7.53
CA CYS A 34 2.17 5.75 -7.60
C CYS A 34 0.76 6.29 -7.28
N THR A 35 0.63 7.53 -6.80
CA THR A 35 -0.65 8.19 -6.43
C THR A 35 -1.43 7.48 -5.33
N VAL A 36 -0.75 6.66 -4.53
CA VAL A 36 -1.33 5.92 -3.41
C VAL A 36 -0.99 6.65 -2.10
N ASN A 37 -1.97 6.71 -1.19
CA ASN A 37 -1.77 7.19 0.17
C ASN A 37 -0.96 6.16 0.95
N SER A 38 0.08 6.65 1.61
CA SER A 38 1.07 5.88 2.32
C SER A 38 1.01 6.12 3.80
N TYR A 39 1.15 5.05 4.55
CA TYR A 39 1.43 5.07 5.98
C TYR A 39 2.93 4.97 6.29
N ASP A 40 3.82 4.98 5.27
CA ASP A 40 5.26 5.01 5.51
C ASP A 40 5.64 6.32 6.23
N THR A 41 6.36 6.22 7.34
CA THR A 41 6.89 7.37 8.08
C THR A 41 8.14 7.93 7.42
N VAL A 42 8.95 7.05 6.81
CA VAL A 42 10.15 7.43 6.05
C VAL A 42 9.80 7.66 4.58
N ARG A 43 10.09 8.86 4.07
CA ARG A 43 9.84 9.23 2.67
C ARG A 43 10.81 10.26 2.13
N TYR A 44 10.85 10.35 0.80
CA TYR A 44 11.51 11.43 0.11
C TYR A 44 10.54 12.60 -0.07
N ARG A 45 10.91 13.80 0.41
CA ARG A 45 10.14 15.04 0.20
C ARG A 45 11.01 16.07 -0.53
N CYS A 46 10.43 16.76 -1.50
CA CYS A 46 11.09 17.89 -2.14
C CYS A 46 10.71 19.18 -1.42
N ASP A 47 11.68 19.86 -0.81
CA ASP A 47 11.42 21.09 -0.05
C ASP A 47 10.95 22.25 -0.96
N HIS A 48 11.16 22.15 -2.28
CA HIS A 48 10.72 23.16 -3.24
C HIS A 48 9.25 22.99 -3.65
N CYS A 49 8.84 21.79 -4.09
CA CYS A 49 7.50 21.55 -4.65
C CYS A 49 6.55 20.82 -3.70
N ASP A 50 7.04 20.49 -2.51
CA ASP A 50 6.35 19.76 -1.46
C ASP A 50 5.92 18.32 -1.82
N GLU A 51 6.32 17.84 -3.00
CA GLU A 51 5.96 16.51 -3.45
C GLU A 51 6.68 15.44 -2.62
N CYS A 52 5.94 14.39 -2.29
CA CYS A 52 6.45 13.25 -1.54
C CYS A 52 6.53 11.99 -2.40
N ARG A 53 7.51 11.14 -2.15
CA ARG A 53 7.71 9.84 -2.82
C ARG A 53 8.07 8.77 -1.81
N HIS A 54 7.54 7.56 -2.01
CA HIS A 54 8.04 6.39 -1.28
C HIS A 54 9.53 6.19 -1.54
N VAL A 55 10.23 5.59 -0.59
CA VAL A 55 11.61 5.10 -0.80
C VAL A 55 11.66 4.19 -2.02
N SER A 56 10.68 3.30 -2.18
CA SER A 56 10.56 2.41 -3.33
C SER A 56 10.14 3.09 -4.63
N CYS A 57 9.79 4.37 -4.60
CA CYS A 57 9.32 5.12 -5.77
C CYS A 57 10.27 6.27 -6.15
N ILE A 58 11.41 6.41 -5.46
CA ILE A 58 12.39 7.46 -5.80
C ILE A 58 13.26 7.06 -7.00
N ARG A 59 13.62 5.77 -7.06
CA ARG A 59 14.42 5.15 -8.11
C ARG A 59 13.76 3.81 -8.40
N LEU A 60 13.17 3.71 -9.58
CA LEU A 60 12.53 2.49 -10.05
C LEU A 60 13.56 1.73 -10.89
N ASP A 61 13.72 0.45 -10.60
CA ASP A 61 14.52 -0.43 -11.43
C ASP A 61 13.75 -0.69 -12.74
N GLU A 62 14.44 -0.78 -13.88
CA GLU A 62 13.77 -1.12 -15.15
C GLU A 62 13.14 -2.52 -15.10
N GLU A 63 13.73 -3.41 -14.30
CA GLU A 63 13.23 -4.75 -14.09
C GLU A 63 13.36 -5.16 -12.62
N ILE A 64 12.38 -5.92 -12.13
CA ILE A 64 12.40 -6.52 -10.81
C ILE A 64 12.05 -8.00 -10.86
N ARG A 65 12.62 -8.76 -9.94
CA ARG A 65 12.15 -10.10 -9.61
C ARG A 65 11.28 -10.03 -8.37
N VAL A 66 10.11 -10.63 -8.46
CA VAL A 66 9.24 -10.84 -7.31
C VAL A 66 9.44 -12.25 -6.78
N GLY A 67 9.28 -12.40 -5.46
CA GLY A 67 9.20 -13.69 -4.79
C GLY A 67 7.97 -14.49 -5.22
N PRO A 68 7.82 -15.71 -4.68
CA PRO A 68 6.74 -16.63 -5.06
C PRO A 68 5.34 -16.03 -4.88
N GLY A 69 5.21 -15.04 -4.00
CA GLY A 69 3.95 -14.42 -3.66
C GLY A 69 3.00 -15.42 -2.98
N PRO A 70 1.76 -15.01 -2.74
CA PRO A 70 0.78 -15.86 -2.07
C PRO A 70 0.43 -17.11 -2.88
N ARG A 71 0.44 -18.28 -2.21
CA ARG A 71 0.21 -19.60 -2.84
C ARG A 71 1.08 -19.84 -4.08
N ASP A 72 2.31 -19.35 -4.07
CA ASP A 72 3.31 -19.57 -5.12
C ASP A 72 2.84 -19.18 -6.54
N ILE A 73 1.96 -18.18 -6.66
CA ILE A 73 1.49 -17.70 -7.98
C ILE A 73 2.64 -17.25 -8.89
N PHE A 74 3.77 -16.87 -8.29
CA PHE A 74 5.00 -16.47 -8.95
C PHE A 74 6.15 -17.43 -8.63
N ALA A 75 5.88 -18.74 -8.48
CA ALA A 75 6.88 -19.77 -8.14
C ALA A 75 8.14 -19.74 -9.04
N MET A 76 7.96 -19.40 -10.32
CA MET A 76 9.05 -19.32 -11.30
C MET A 76 9.88 -18.01 -11.20
N LEU A 77 9.64 -17.19 -10.19
CA LEU A 77 10.29 -15.90 -9.95
C LEU A 77 10.33 -15.02 -11.22
N PRO A 78 9.16 -14.70 -11.79
CA PRO A 78 9.05 -13.91 -13.01
C PRO A 78 9.75 -12.56 -12.88
N VAL A 79 10.28 -12.09 -14.01
CA VAL A 79 10.82 -10.75 -14.16
C VAL A 79 9.70 -9.83 -14.63
N PHE A 80 9.43 -8.78 -13.86
CA PHE A 80 8.52 -7.71 -14.25
C PHE A 80 9.32 -6.54 -14.78
N THR A 81 8.84 -5.95 -15.88
CA THR A 81 9.45 -4.78 -16.53
C THR A 81 8.67 -3.53 -16.18
N LEU A 82 9.37 -2.43 -15.95
CA LEU A 82 8.79 -1.13 -15.64
C LEU A 82 8.28 -0.44 -16.92
N TYR A 83 7.07 0.10 -16.84
CA TYR A 83 6.49 0.97 -17.86
C TYR A 83 5.93 2.23 -17.23
N GLU A 84 5.88 3.33 -17.98
CA GLU A 84 5.30 4.62 -17.51
C GLU A 84 3.80 4.55 -17.23
N LYS A 85 3.11 3.57 -17.82
CA LYS A 85 1.67 3.32 -17.70
C LYS A 85 1.41 1.82 -17.63
N PRO A 86 0.30 1.37 -17.01
CA PRO A 86 -0.08 -0.03 -17.03
C PRO A 86 -0.24 -0.54 -18.46
N GLN A 87 0.23 -1.75 -18.71
CA GLN A 87 0.19 -2.36 -20.03
C GLN A 87 -1.04 -3.27 -20.18
N ALA A 88 -1.74 -3.13 -21.29
CA ALA A 88 -2.81 -4.03 -21.70
C ALA A 88 -2.63 -4.36 -23.18
N GLY A 89 -2.15 -5.57 -23.49
CA GLY A 89 -1.95 -5.97 -24.87
C GLY A 89 -3.27 -6.00 -25.65
N ILE A 90 -3.21 -5.80 -26.98
CA ILE A 90 -4.40 -5.85 -27.85
C ILE A 90 -5.19 -7.15 -27.65
N ASN A 91 -4.48 -8.27 -27.51
CA ASN A 91 -5.04 -9.61 -27.31
C ASN A 91 -5.03 -10.05 -25.84
N SER A 92 -5.11 -9.09 -24.91
CA SER A 92 -5.13 -9.36 -23.48
C SER A 92 -6.42 -10.07 -23.07
N LYS A 93 -6.32 -11.21 -22.37
CA LYS A 93 -7.51 -11.90 -21.83
C LYS A 93 -8.14 -11.16 -20.65
N ASN A 94 -7.46 -10.17 -20.09
CA ASN A 94 -7.89 -9.42 -18.92
C ASN A 94 -7.93 -7.90 -19.12
N LYS A 95 -8.21 -7.44 -20.34
CA LYS A 95 -8.28 -6.00 -20.68
C LYS A 95 -9.17 -5.18 -19.73
N LYS A 96 -10.26 -5.76 -19.20
CA LYS A 96 -11.20 -5.08 -18.28
C LYS A 96 -10.63 -4.75 -16.89
N TRP A 97 -9.48 -5.31 -16.52
CA TRP A 97 -8.86 -5.04 -15.22
C TRP A 97 -7.33 -4.92 -15.29
N ALA A 98 -6.72 -5.00 -16.48
CA ALA A 98 -5.28 -4.88 -16.67
C ALA A 98 -4.71 -3.53 -16.18
N GLU A 99 -5.50 -2.46 -16.17
CA GLU A 99 -5.07 -1.14 -15.68
C GLU A 99 -5.01 -1.04 -14.15
N TYR A 100 -5.45 -2.08 -13.44
CA TYR A 100 -5.51 -2.10 -11.99
C TYR A 100 -4.37 -2.96 -11.42
N CYS A 101 -3.89 -2.55 -10.24
CA CYS A 101 -2.88 -3.29 -9.53
C CYS A 101 -3.43 -4.62 -9.02
N LEU A 102 -2.75 -5.72 -9.36
CA LEU A 102 -3.15 -7.06 -8.93
C LEU A 102 -3.11 -7.24 -7.39
N VAL A 103 -2.25 -6.47 -6.71
CA VAL A 103 -2.06 -6.56 -5.25
C VAL A 103 -3.14 -5.75 -4.52
N CYS A 104 -3.19 -4.43 -4.70
CA CYS A 104 -4.11 -3.59 -3.92
C CYS A 104 -5.50 -3.41 -4.58
N GLY A 105 -5.65 -3.83 -5.83
CA GLY A 105 -6.90 -3.68 -6.59
C GLY A 105 -7.17 -2.28 -7.11
N MET A 106 -6.32 -1.29 -6.85
CA MET A 106 -6.54 0.10 -7.25
C MET A 106 -5.99 0.39 -8.64
N LEU A 107 -6.58 1.38 -9.32
CA LEU A 107 -6.11 1.86 -10.62
C LEU A 107 -4.65 2.33 -10.57
N ILE A 108 -3.87 1.98 -11.59
CA ILE A 108 -2.51 2.47 -11.77
C ILE A 108 -2.54 3.66 -12.72
N LYS A 109 -2.22 4.86 -12.20
CA LYS A 109 -2.26 6.09 -13.00
C LYS A 109 -0.96 6.36 -13.79
N HIS A 110 0.15 5.87 -13.28
CA HIS A 110 1.50 6.09 -13.84
C HIS A 110 2.25 4.77 -13.87
N TYR A 111 3.49 4.76 -13.38
CA TYR A 111 4.39 3.64 -13.48
C TYR A 111 3.79 2.33 -12.99
N SER A 112 4.02 1.28 -13.77
CA SER A 112 3.58 -0.07 -13.52
C SER A 112 4.72 -1.04 -13.76
N TYR A 113 4.92 -1.96 -12.83
CA TYR A 113 5.64 -3.19 -13.14
C TYR A 113 4.68 -4.15 -13.83
N HIS A 114 5.03 -4.58 -15.04
CA HIS A 114 4.21 -5.42 -15.89
C HIS A 114 4.90 -6.74 -16.22
N ILE A 115 4.09 -7.79 -16.31
CA ILE A 115 4.45 -9.02 -17.02
C ILE A 115 3.26 -9.51 -17.82
N ARG A 116 3.54 -10.15 -18.95
CA ARG A 116 2.56 -10.94 -19.68
C ARG A 116 2.75 -12.43 -19.43
N THR A 117 1.71 -13.06 -18.91
CA THR A 117 1.67 -14.53 -18.71
C THR A 117 1.58 -15.27 -20.05
N THR A 118 1.93 -16.57 -20.04
CA THR A 118 1.76 -17.49 -21.18
C THR A 118 0.31 -17.56 -21.66
N GLU A 119 -0.66 -17.38 -20.76
CA GLU A 119 -2.09 -17.34 -21.07
C GLU A 119 -2.56 -16.01 -21.69
N LYS A 120 -1.63 -15.08 -21.98
CA LYS A 120 -1.91 -13.74 -22.48
C LYS A 120 -2.71 -12.87 -21.50
N LYS A 121 -2.56 -13.09 -20.19
CA LYS A 121 -2.99 -12.15 -19.14
C LYS A 121 -1.87 -11.15 -18.85
N ASP A 122 -2.19 -9.86 -18.87
CA ASP A 122 -1.29 -8.76 -18.51
C ASP A 122 -1.46 -8.42 -17.04
N LEU A 123 -0.42 -8.64 -16.25
CA LEU A 123 -0.42 -8.40 -14.82
C LEU A 123 0.34 -7.11 -14.53
N ASN A 124 -0.28 -6.20 -13.79
CA ASN A 124 0.27 -4.88 -13.49
C ASN A 124 0.32 -4.65 -11.97
N MET A 125 1.37 -3.98 -11.49
CA MET A 125 1.55 -3.63 -10.08
C MET A 125 2.04 -2.20 -9.92
N HIS A 126 1.53 -1.49 -8.91
CA HIS A 126 2.21 -0.28 -8.44
C HIS A 126 3.62 -0.65 -7.94
N PRO A 127 4.63 0.20 -8.15
CA PRO A 127 5.98 -0.06 -7.65
C PRO A 127 6.06 -0.40 -6.17
N ARG A 128 5.33 0.34 -5.32
CA ARG A 128 5.27 0.05 -3.88
C ARG A 128 4.60 -1.29 -3.57
N CYS A 129 3.61 -1.71 -4.36
CA CYS A 129 2.98 -3.02 -4.17
C CYS A 129 3.91 -4.17 -4.57
N ALA A 130 4.76 -3.96 -5.59
CA ALA A 130 5.74 -4.95 -6.00
C ALA A 130 6.85 -5.16 -4.94
N GLU A 131 7.22 -4.10 -4.21
CA GLU A 131 8.14 -4.21 -3.07
C GLU A 131 7.56 -5.04 -1.91
N LEU A 132 6.24 -5.21 -1.78
CA LEU A 132 5.68 -6.08 -0.74
C LEU A 132 6.03 -7.56 -0.97
N ILE A 133 6.42 -7.92 -2.20
CA ILE A 133 6.71 -9.29 -2.61
C ILE A 133 8.06 -9.40 -3.30
N ARG A 134 8.99 -8.51 -3.04
CA ARG A 134 10.33 -8.63 -3.63
C ARG A 134 11.10 -9.76 -2.93
N VAL A 135 11.93 -10.49 -3.68
CA VAL A 135 12.68 -11.66 -3.18
C VAL A 135 13.56 -11.32 -1.96
N ASN A 136 14.00 -10.07 -1.84
CA ASN A 136 14.97 -9.60 -0.84
C ASN A 136 14.35 -8.75 0.27
N ASN A 137 13.09 -8.97 0.63
CA ASN A 137 12.30 -7.99 1.39
C ASN A 137 12.98 -7.45 2.65
N ARG A 138 13.28 -6.13 2.61
CA ARG A 138 13.65 -5.25 3.73
C ARG A 138 12.42 -4.69 4.46
N VAL A 139 11.22 -5.14 4.12
CA VAL A 139 9.96 -4.62 4.66
C VAL A 139 9.46 -5.56 5.75
N ALA A 140 9.48 -5.11 7.00
CA ALA A 140 8.81 -5.76 8.10
C ALA A 140 7.29 -5.55 7.95
N VAL A 141 6.63 -6.36 7.12
CA VAL A 141 5.18 -6.51 7.21
C VAL A 141 4.92 -7.83 7.94
N PRO A 142 4.43 -7.80 9.19
CA PRO A 142 4.25 -9.00 10.00
C PRO A 142 2.99 -9.80 9.62
N LEU A 143 2.48 -9.62 8.39
CA LEU A 143 1.23 -10.20 7.95
C LEU A 143 1.44 -11.00 6.67
N GLU A 144 1.04 -12.26 6.71
CA GLU A 144 1.08 -13.16 5.57
C GLU A 144 0.14 -12.65 4.48
N LEU A 145 0.66 -12.48 3.26
CA LEU A 145 -0.14 -12.12 2.10
C LEU A 145 -0.87 -13.37 1.60
N HIS A 146 -2.17 -13.25 1.36
CA HIS A 146 -2.98 -14.30 0.76
C HIS A 146 -3.75 -13.82 -0.47
N MET A 147 -3.97 -14.76 -1.40
CA MET A 147 -4.92 -14.58 -2.50
C MET A 147 -6.36 -14.83 -2.04
N GLY A 148 -7.28 -14.04 -2.60
CA GLY A 148 -8.68 -14.39 -2.86
C GLY A 148 -9.61 -14.68 -1.67
N GLU A 149 -10.31 -13.64 -1.22
CA GLU A 149 -11.77 -13.46 -1.04
C GLU A 149 -12.73 -14.64 -0.72
N ARG A 150 -12.30 -15.76 -0.12
CA ARG A 150 -13.29 -16.68 0.49
C ARG A 150 -14.13 -15.96 1.56
N TRP A 151 -13.52 -15.02 2.26
CA TRP A 151 -14.10 -14.28 3.36
C TRP A 151 -14.09 -12.78 3.08
N SER A 152 -15.12 -12.08 3.54
CA SER A 152 -15.20 -10.62 3.44
C SER A 152 -14.03 -9.96 4.16
N CYS A 153 -13.52 -8.88 3.58
CA CYS A 153 -12.54 -8.05 4.27
C CYS A 153 -13.15 -7.51 5.54
N VAL A 154 -12.39 -7.66 6.61
CA VAL A 154 -12.80 -7.25 7.93
C VAL A 154 -13.09 -5.74 7.86
N TRP A 155 -12.16 -4.91 7.40
CA TRP A 155 -12.35 -3.45 7.40
C TRP A 155 -13.58 -2.95 6.64
N CYS A 156 -13.75 -3.35 5.37
CA CYS A 156 -14.79 -2.80 4.51
C CYS A 156 -16.06 -3.67 4.38
N GLY A 157 -16.06 -4.88 4.93
CA GLY A 157 -17.16 -5.85 4.84
C GLY A 157 -17.37 -6.45 3.45
N ASN A 158 -16.60 -6.03 2.44
CA ASN A 158 -16.74 -6.45 1.06
C ASN A 158 -15.69 -7.51 0.70
N LYS A 159 -15.99 -8.33 -0.30
CA LYS A 159 -14.99 -9.24 -0.89
C LYS A 159 -13.89 -8.48 -1.60
N ARG A 160 -14.21 -7.35 -2.26
CA ARG A 160 -13.25 -6.45 -2.93
C ARG A 160 -13.18 -5.08 -2.26
N PRO A 161 -12.03 -4.40 -2.30
CA PRO A 161 -11.96 -3.01 -1.91
C PRO A 161 -12.77 -2.15 -2.89
N GLU A 162 -13.38 -1.10 -2.38
CA GLU A 162 -14.13 -0.14 -3.19
C GLU A 162 -13.21 0.52 -4.23
N GLY A 163 -13.70 0.67 -5.46
CA GLY A 163 -12.91 1.19 -6.59
C GLY A 163 -12.05 0.15 -7.29
N ALA A 164 -12.00 -1.10 -6.82
CA ALA A 164 -11.40 -2.18 -7.60
C ALA A 164 -12.29 -2.60 -8.79
N SER A 165 -11.67 -3.07 -9.86
CA SER A 165 -12.41 -3.56 -11.02
C SER A 165 -13.33 -4.73 -10.65
N PRO A 166 -14.64 -4.67 -10.96
CA PRO A 166 -15.56 -5.78 -10.76
C PRO A 166 -15.26 -6.95 -11.71
N ALA A 167 -14.52 -6.71 -12.80
CA ALA A 167 -14.14 -7.73 -13.78
C ALA A 167 -12.87 -8.52 -13.40
N GLY A 168 -12.16 -8.11 -12.35
CA GLY A 168 -11.01 -8.86 -11.82
C GLY A 168 -11.41 -10.28 -11.38
N PRO A 169 -10.51 -11.26 -11.39
CA PRO A 169 -10.79 -12.63 -10.94
C PRO A 169 -10.61 -12.76 -9.42
N THR A 170 -11.56 -13.39 -8.71
CA THR A 170 -11.58 -13.43 -7.23
C THR A 170 -10.47 -14.26 -6.59
N ASP A 171 -9.79 -15.11 -7.35
CA ASP A 171 -8.86 -16.13 -6.87
C ASP A 171 -7.40 -15.67 -6.81
N PHE A 172 -7.03 -14.59 -7.53
CA PHE A 172 -5.66 -14.08 -7.53
C PHE A 172 -5.49 -12.54 -7.59
N TYR A 173 -6.58 -11.79 -7.72
CA TYR A 173 -6.59 -10.32 -7.76
C TYR A 173 -7.09 -9.76 -6.42
N CYS A 174 -6.65 -8.55 -6.04
CA CYS A 174 -6.95 -7.91 -4.75
C CYS A 174 -6.50 -8.74 -3.56
N TRP A 175 -5.20 -8.73 -3.29
CA TRP A 175 -4.61 -9.46 -2.19
C TRP A 175 -5.03 -8.90 -0.83
N SER A 176 -4.98 -9.78 0.16
CA SER A 176 -5.33 -9.50 1.54
C SER A 176 -4.27 -10.04 2.47
N TYR A 177 -4.05 -9.36 3.58
CA TYR A 177 -3.35 -9.92 4.72
C TYR A 177 -4.27 -10.88 5.47
N GLU A 178 -3.74 -12.03 5.87
CA GLU A 178 -4.38 -12.91 6.85
C GLU A 178 -4.07 -12.43 8.26
N MET A 179 -5.12 -12.29 9.05
CA MET A 179 -5.03 -11.88 10.44
C MET A 179 -5.12 -13.11 11.35
N THR A 180 -4.68 -12.97 12.59
CA THR A 180 -4.72 -14.03 13.61
C THR A 180 -6.07 -14.75 13.66
N GLY A 181 -6.03 -16.09 13.64
CA GLY A 181 -7.23 -16.95 13.64
C GLY A 181 -7.71 -17.43 12.27
N GLY A 182 -6.99 -17.10 11.18
CA GLY A 182 -7.07 -17.72 9.84
C GLY A 182 -8.36 -17.51 9.03
N LYS A 183 -9.43 -17.02 9.67
CA LYS A 183 -10.70 -16.67 9.02
C LYS A 183 -10.82 -15.18 8.71
N ASN A 184 -9.99 -14.36 9.35
CA ASN A 184 -10.06 -12.91 9.28
C ASN A 184 -9.03 -12.37 8.28
N ARG A 185 -9.46 -11.46 7.41
CA ARG A 185 -8.63 -10.92 6.34
C ARG A 185 -8.85 -9.43 6.15
N ILE A 186 -7.80 -8.68 5.84
CA ILE A 186 -7.90 -7.28 5.46
C ILE A 186 -7.25 -7.05 4.10
N HIS A 187 -7.93 -6.40 3.15
CA HIS A 187 -7.32 -6.07 1.86
C HIS A 187 -6.06 -5.24 2.08
N VAL A 188 -5.02 -5.43 1.24
CA VAL A 188 -3.81 -4.58 1.27
C VAL A 188 -4.19 -3.10 1.23
N ARG A 189 -5.17 -2.74 0.39
CA ARG A 189 -5.72 -1.38 0.32
C ARG A 189 -6.38 -0.92 1.62
N CYS A 190 -7.23 -1.75 2.21
CA CYS A 190 -7.95 -1.40 3.43
C CYS A 190 -6.99 -1.26 4.62
N TYR A 191 -5.95 -2.09 4.69
CA TYR A 191 -4.88 -1.96 5.67
C TYR A 191 -4.16 -0.62 5.52
N SER A 192 -3.76 -0.24 4.30
CA SER A 192 -3.15 1.07 4.06
C SER A 192 -4.04 2.24 4.48
N GLU A 193 -5.35 2.15 4.22
CA GLU A 193 -6.32 3.17 4.64
C GLU A 193 -6.45 3.26 6.16
N MET A 194 -6.56 2.12 6.84
CA MET A 194 -6.64 2.04 8.30
C MET A 194 -5.40 2.65 8.95
N MET A 195 -4.20 2.28 8.50
CA MET A 195 -2.93 2.82 9.02
C MET A 195 -2.81 4.32 8.75
N THR A 196 -3.26 4.79 7.59
CA THR A 196 -3.31 6.23 7.27
C THR A 196 -4.25 6.98 8.23
N GLN A 197 -5.42 6.43 8.53
CA GLN A 197 -6.36 7.03 9.50
C GLN A 197 -5.74 7.07 10.90
N ALA A 198 -5.12 5.98 11.33
CA ALA A 198 -4.46 5.89 12.64
C ALA A 198 -3.37 6.95 12.81
N LEU A 199 -2.45 7.05 11.86
CA LEU A 199 -1.35 8.03 11.91
C LEU A 199 -1.84 9.48 11.90
N ASN A 200 -2.91 9.78 11.15
CA ASN A 200 -3.52 11.11 11.22
C ASN A 200 -4.07 11.40 12.61
N SER A 201 -4.81 10.46 13.22
CA SER A 201 -5.31 10.63 14.59
C SER A 201 -4.18 10.81 15.61
N ILE A 202 -3.11 10.03 15.50
CA ILE A 202 -1.93 10.15 16.36
C ILE A 202 -1.31 11.55 16.21
N ALA A 203 -1.04 11.98 14.97
CA ALA A 203 -0.44 13.28 14.69
C ALA A 203 -1.32 14.47 15.11
N ASP A 204 -2.64 14.32 15.11
CA ASP A 204 -3.56 15.33 15.61
C ASP A 204 -3.65 15.29 17.14
N SER A 205 -3.64 14.12 17.78
CA SER A 205 -3.68 13.99 19.24
C SER A 205 -2.46 14.61 19.94
N HIS A 206 -1.25 14.44 19.38
CA HIS A 206 -0.02 15.08 19.88
C HIS A 206 -0.03 16.61 19.77
N TYR A 207 -0.92 17.18 18.95
CA TYR A 207 -1.04 18.63 18.81
C TYR A 207 -2.00 19.25 19.83
N TYR A 208 -2.89 18.45 20.45
CA TYR A 208 -4.02 18.95 21.23
C TYR A 208 -4.17 18.40 22.66
N ASN A 209 -3.41 17.38 23.08
CA ASN A 209 -3.54 16.79 24.42
C ASN A 209 -2.23 16.90 25.23
N ASP A 210 -2.33 17.50 26.43
CA ASP A 210 -1.29 17.51 27.48
C ASP A 210 -1.35 16.25 28.38
N ASP A 211 -2.46 15.52 28.38
CA ASP A 211 -2.55 14.20 29.00
C ASP A 211 -2.00 13.17 28.01
N ASP A 212 -1.09 12.30 28.45
CA ASP A 212 -0.41 11.22 27.71
C ASP A 212 -1.37 10.13 27.16
N THR A 213 -2.51 10.52 26.59
CA THR A 213 -3.54 9.65 26.02
C THR A 213 -3.65 9.89 24.52
N ILE A 214 -3.33 8.86 23.74
CA ILE A 214 -3.45 8.87 22.29
C ILE A 214 -4.85 8.36 21.93
N ARG A 215 -5.67 9.27 21.41
CA ARG A 215 -6.99 8.92 20.88
C ARG A 215 -6.89 8.62 19.38
N ILE A 216 -7.16 7.37 19.01
CA ILE A 216 -7.17 6.93 17.62
C ILE A 216 -8.61 6.80 17.14
N VAL A 217 -8.99 7.59 16.13
CA VAL A 217 -10.33 7.55 15.55
C VAL A 217 -10.30 6.79 14.24
N LEU A 218 -10.91 5.61 14.23
CA LEU A 218 -11.02 4.76 13.06
C LEU A 218 -12.43 4.82 12.50
N ARG A 219 -12.56 5.35 11.28
CA ARG A 219 -13.84 5.44 10.56
C ARG A 219 -14.02 4.22 9.69
N ARG A 220 -14.83 3.28 10.15
CA ARG A 220 -15.08 2.04 9.42
C ARG A 220 -16.13 2.27 8.35
N ARG A 221 -15.97 1.62 7.18
CA ARG A 221 -16.94 1.80 6.08
C ARG A 221 -18.24 1.01 6.27
N LYS A 222 -18.23 -0.09 7.04
CA LYS A 222 -19.42 -0.89 7.39
C LYS A 222 -19.27 -1.59 8.74
N SER A 223 -20.33 -1.60 9.53
CA SER A 223 -20.47 -2.45 10.71
C SER A 223 -20.56 -3.93 10.29
N THR A 224 -19.80 -4.80 10.94
CA THR A 224 -20.08 -6.23 10.96
C THR A 224 -20.12 -6.66 12.41
N ASP A 225 -21.07 -7.53 12.71
CA ASP A 225 -21.38 -8.00 14.05
C ASP A 225 -20.13 -8.52 14.77
N GLY A 226 -19.96 -8.07 16.01
CA GLY A 226 -18.70 -8.00 16.74
C GLY A 226 -18.11 -9.35 17.19
N THR A 227 -16.90 -9.23 17.77
CA THR A 227 -16.06 -10.21 18.51
C THR A 227 -14.73 -10.68 17.88
N GLY A 228 -14.42 -10.35 16.62
CA GLY A 228 -13.13 -10.73 16.00
C GLY A 228 -12.06 -9.63 15.89
N TRP A 229 -12.39 -8.39 16.29
CA TRP A 229 -11.73 -7.18 15.76
C TRP A 229 -10.73 -6.54 16.71
N GLU A 230 -10.96 -6.66 18.01
CA GLU A 230 -10.10 -6.04 19.02
C GLU A 230 -8.69 -6.63 18.98
N GLY A 231 -8.54 -7.94 18.74
CA GLY A 231 -7.23 -8.57 18.53
C GLY A 231 -6.55 -8.13 17.22
N ILE A 232 -7.34 -7.90 16.15
CA ILE A 232 -6.86 -7.44 14.83
C ILE A 232 -6.36 -5.99 14.92
N LEU A 233 -7.13 -5.14 15.59
CA LEU A 233 -6.78 -3.74 15.82
C LEU A 233 -5.57 -3.65 16.74
N LYS A 234 -5.52 -4.42 17.83
CA LYS A 234 -4.37 -4.44 18.73
C LYS A 234 -3.07 -4.81 18.00
N GLY A 235 -3.06 -5.89 17.21
CA GLY A 235 -1.88 -6.26 16.43
C GLY A 235 -1.50 -5.24 15.35
N ALA A 236 -2.48 -4.61 14.68
CA ALA A 236 -2.20 -3.55 13.72
C ALA A 236 -1.72 -2.24 14.37
N PHE A 237 -2.18 -1.94 15.59
CA PHE A 237 -1.77 -0.78 16.35
C PHE A 237 -0.42 -0.95 17.01
N ASP A 238 -0.07 -2.15 17.49
CA ASP A 238 1.27 -2.46 17.97
C ASP A 238 2.30 -2.15 16.86
N ILE A 239 1.99 -2.51 15.60
CA ILE A 239 2.81 -2.16 14.43
C ILE A 239 2.81 -0.64 14.17
N ALA A 240 1.66 0.03 14.27
CA ALA A 240 1.57 1.47 14.05
C ALA A 240 2.39 2.27 15.07
N LEU A 241 2.38 1.84 16.33
CA LEU A 241 3.13 2.43 17.44
C LEU A 241 4.62 2.14 17.30
N GLU A 242 4.99 0.91 16.94
CA GLU A 242 6.38 0.53 16.64
C GLU A 242 6.93 1.36 15.47
N VAL A 243 6.17 1.50 14.39
CA VAL A 243 6.53 2.32 13.22
C VAL A 243 6.58 3.82 13.55
N ALA A 244 5.76 4.28 14.49
CA ALA A 244 5.78 5.66 14.98
C ALA A 244 6.83 5.92 16.06
N GLY A 245 7.54 4.89 16.55
CA GLY A 245 8.54 5.01 17.62
C GLY A 245 7.95 5.40 18.98
N LEU A 246 6.67 5.09 19.24
CA LEU A 246 5.95 5.49 20.45
C LEU A 246 5.93 4.34 21.47
N GLY A 247 6.40 4.59 22.69
CA GLY A 247 6.20 3.70 23.84
C GLY A 247 4.75 3.71 24.31
N LEU A 248 4.29 2.63 24.95
CA LEU A 248 2.91 2.45 25.41
C LEU A 248 2.44 3.61 26.32
N THR A 249 1.78 4.59 25.72
CA THR A 249 0.87 5.54 26.37
C THR A 249 -0.55 4.99 26.27
N GLN A 250 -1.46 5.45 27.11
CA GLN A 250 -2.82 4.90 27.16
C GLN A 250 -3.54 5.15 25.82
N ILE A 251 -3.94 4.08 25.13
CA ILE A 251 -4.58 4.17 23.79
C ILE A 251 -6.08 4.01 23.94
N LEU A 252 -6.80 5.03 23.48
CA LEU A 252 -8.26 4.98 23.31
C LEU A 252 -8.56 4.85 21.82
N VAL A 253 -9.15 3.72 21.41
CA VAL A 253 -9.56 3.48 20.03
C VAL A 253 -11.06 3.71 19.93
N ASP A 254 -11.46 4.77 19.24
CA ASP A 254 -12.85 5.03 18.90
C ASP A 254 -13.15 4.54 17.48
N LEU A 255 -14.04 3.57 17.39
CA LEU A 255 -14.61 3.10 16.13
C LEU A 255 -15.90 3.85 15.88
N ILE A 256 -15.94 4.64 14.80
CA ILE A 256 -17.09 5.45 14.41
C ILE A 256 -17.54 5.07 13.00
#